data_AF-A0A1W1Y982-F1
#
_entry.id   AF-A0A1W1Y982-F1
#
_cell.length_a   1.000
_cell.length_b   1.000
_cell.length_c   1.000
_cell.angle_alpha   90.00
_cell.angle_beta   90.00
_cell.angle_gamma   90.00
#
_symmetry.space_group_name_H-M   'P 1'
#
loop_
_entity.id
_entity.type
_entity.pdbx_description
1 polymer ?
#
loop_
_entity_poly.entity_id
_entity_poly.type
_entity_poly.pdbx_seq_one_letter_code
_entity_poly.pdbx_strand_id
1 'polypeptide(L)'
;MTLPPLRAHHLVLDVQADDAESLARSLETIAFEIRTGRLTIGMSGGHDSGWMHSYAVDGTRTHADWARELDRWLAERNVEDA
;
A
#
# COMPACT_ATOMS: atom_id res chain seq x y z
N MET A 1 3.58 -7.62 -19.95
CA MET A 1 2.45 -7.20 -19.12
C MET A 1 2.77 -5.88 -18.47
N THR A 2 1.97 -4.85 -18.71
CA THR A 2 2.06 -3.56 -18.04
C THR A 2 1.48 -3.67 -16.62
N LEU A 3 2.19 -3.15 -15.62
CA LEU A 3 1.70 -3.10 -14.23
C LEU A 3 0.59 -2.04 -14.11
N PRO A 4 -0.40 -2.24 -13.21
CA PRO A 4 -1.41 -1.22 -12.97
C PRO A 4 -0.75 0.05 -12.41
N PRO A 5 -1.28 1.24 -12.75
CA PRO A 5 -0.72 2.50 -12.27
C PRO A 5 -0.87 2.62 -10.76
N LEU A 6 0.23 3.00 -10.10
CA LEU A 6 0.26 3.22 -8.65
C LEU A 6 -0.36 4.56 -8.28
N ARG A 7 -0.85 4.69 -7.04
CA ARG A 7 -1.27 5.97 -6.46
C ARG A 7 -0.05 6.69 -5.83
N ALA A 8 -0.22 7.96 -5.51
CA ALA A 8 0.82 8.79 -4.88
C ALA A 8 1.34 8.21 -3.55
N HIS A 9 0.49 7.53 -2.80
CA HIS A 9 0.87 6.76 -1.61
C HIS A 9 0.55 5.29 -1.86
N HIS A 10 1.55 4.43 -1.72
CA HIS A 10 1.41 2.99 -1.93
C HIS A 10 2.04 2.23 -0.76
N LEU A 11 1.21 1.47 -0.05
CA LEU A 11 1.61 0.63 1.06
C LEU A 11 1.31 -0.83 0.70
N VAL A 12 2.33 -1.68 0.79
CA VAL A 12 2.18 -3.13 0.85
C VAL A 12 2.44 -3.56 2.28
N LEU A 13 1.53 -4.35 2.84
CA LEU A 13 1.55 -4.72 4.25
C LEU A 13 1.14 -6.19 4.41
N ASP A 14 1.92 -6.93 5.17
CA ASP A 14 1.58 -8.25 5.71
C ASP A 14 1.63 -8.17 7.23
N VAL A 15 0.52 -8.46 7.91
CA VAL A 15 0.39 -8.43 9.38
C VAL A 15 -0.14 -9.77 9.86
N GLN A 16 0.54 -10.35 10.85
CA GLN A 16 0.10 -11.55 11.54
C GLN A 16 -0.06 -11.24 13.03
N ALA A 17 -1.14 -11.74 13.63
CA ALA A 17 -1.44 -11.58 15.05
C ALA A 17 -2.30 -12.76 15.53
N ASP A 18 -2.19 -13.09 16.81
CA ASP A 18 -2.91 -14.22 17.42
C ASP A 18 -4.41 -13.93 17.64
N ASP A 19 -4.79 -12.66 17.72
CA ASP A 19 -6.18 -12.21 17.87
C ASP A 19 -6.46 -10.90 17.12
N ALA A 20 -7.75 -10.59 16.97
CA ALA A 20 -8.23 -9.42 16.22
C ALA A 20 -7.86 -8.08 16.87
N GLU A 21 -7.74 -8.04 18.19
CA GLU A 21 -7.42 -6.83 18.94
C GLU A 21 -5.93 -6.46 18.76
N SER A 22 -5.06 -7.46 18.76
CA SER A 22 -3.63 -7.33 18.46
C SER A 22 -3.38 -6.92 17.00
N LEU A 23 -4.18 -7.46 16.06
CA LEU A 23 -4.17 -6.99 14.66
C LEU A 23 -4.59 -5.52 14.55
N ALA A 24 -5.69 -5.13 15.19
CA ALA A 24 -6.19 -3.75 15.14
C ALA A 24 -5.15 -2.75 15.68
N ARG A 25 -4.52 -3.07 16.81
CA ARG A 25 -3.46 -2.24 17.41
C ARG A 25 -2.23 -2.07 16.51
N SER A 26 -1.87 -3.13 15.77
CA SER A 26 -0.80 -3.07 14.77
C SER A 26 -1.16 -2.10 13.63
N LEU A 27 -2.40 -2.15 13.12
CA LEU A 27 -2.88 -1.23 12.09
C LEU A 27 -2.93 0.23 12.57
N GLU A 28 -3.34 0.47 13.82
CA GLU A 28 -3.33 1.81 14.43
C GLU A 28 -1.91 2.39 14.53
N THR A 29 -0.95 1.55 14.92
CA THR A 29 0.47 1.91 14.98
C THR A 29 0.99 2.30 13.60
N ILE A 30 0.74 1.46 12.59
CA ILE A 30 1.13 1.74 11.19
C ILE A 30 0.50 3.05 10.70
N ALA A 31 -0.79 3.27 10.98
CA ALA A 31 -1.47 4.51 10.61
C ALA A 31 -0.87 5.75 11.30
N PHE A 32 -0.41 5.61 12.54
CA PHE A 32 0.31 6.67 13.26
C PHE A 32 1.69 6.94 12.65
N GLU A 33 2.44 5.88 12.31
CA GLU A 33 3.75 6.00 11.66
C GLU A 33 3.66 6.67 10.29
N ILE A 34 2.65 6.33 9.47
CA ILE A 34 2.38 6.99 8.18
C ILE A 34 2.12 8.48 8.39
N ARG A 35 1.20 8.84 9.30
CA ARG A 35 0.84 10.24 9.58
C ARG A 35 2.02 11.06 10.08
N THR A 36 2.95 10.44 10.80
CA THR A 36 4.11 11.12 11.37
C THR A 36 5.36 11.03 10.48
N GLY A 37 5.26 10.43 9.28
CA GLY A 37 6.37 10.27 8.36
C GLY A 37 7.47 9.33 8.86
N ARG A 38 7.13 8.44 9.81
CA ARG A 38 8.06 7.51 10.46
C ARG A 38 8.01 6.09 9.90
N LEU A 39 7.03 5.78 9.06
CA LEU A 39 6.95 4.47 8.41
C LEU A 39 8.09 4.35 7.40
N THR A 40 9.00 3.39 7.62
CA THR A 40 10.16 3.13 6.75
C THR A 40 9.90 1.90 5.87
N ILE A 41 10.94 1.25 5.34
CA ILE A 41 10.84 -0.08 4.72
C ILE A 41 11.40 -1.05 5.75
N GLY A 42 10.63 -2.06 6.13
CA GLY A 42 11.16 -3.04 7.07
C GLY A 42 10.09 -3.93 7.71
N MET A 43 10.51 -4.51 8.82
CA MET A 43 9.73 -5.41 9.65
C MET A 43 9.69 -4.86 11.07
N SER A 44 8.52 -4.92 11.69
CA SER A 44 8.29 -4.51 13.08
C SER A 44 7.41 -5.55 13.75
N GLY A 45 7.61 -5.84 15.04
CA GLY A 45 6.81 -6.85 15.72
C GLY A 45 7.18 -7.07 17.18
N GLY A 46 6.27 -7.70 17.90
CA GLY A 46 6.40 -8.22 19.26
C GLY A 46 5.94 -9.68 19.34
N HIS A 47 5.81 -10.22 20.56
CA HIS A 47 5.46 -11.63 20.76
C HIS A 47 4.10 -12.04 20.18
N ASP A 48 3.12 -11.12 20.21
CA ASP A 48 1.71 -11.42 19.88
C ASP A 48 1.30 -10.91 18.48
N SER A 49 2.18 -10.14 17.82
CA SER A 49 1.91 -9.59 16.49
C SER A 49 3.18 -9.09 15.81
N GLY A 50 3.27 -9.25 14.49
CA GLY A 50 4.34 -8.67 13.68
C GLY A 50 3.86 -8.30 12.28
N TRP A 51 4.55 -7.36 11.65
CA TRP A 51 4.27 -6.93 10.28
C TRP A 51 5.51 -6.65 9.45
N MET A 52 5.41 -6.96 8.17
CA MET A 52 6.34 -6.55 7.12
C MET A 52 5.67 -5.53 6.22
N HIS A 53 6.39 -4.47 5.87
CA HIS A 53 5.82 -3.41 5.04
C HIS A 53 6.82 -2.80 4.06
N SER A 54 6.27 -2.35 2.94
CA SER A 54 6.94 -1.46 1.98
C SER A 54 6.03 -0.27 1.73
N TYR A 55 6.53 0.94 2.01
CA TYR A 55 5.80 2.18 1.80
C TYR A 55 6.55 3.09 0.84
N ALA A 56 5.88 3.50 -0.23
CA ALA A 56 6.41 4.40 -1.24
C ALA A 56 5.51 5.63 -1.37
N VAL A 57 6.14 6.79 -1.55
CA VAL A 57 5.47 8.07 -1.76
C VAL A 57 6.05 8.74 -3.01
N ASP A 58 5.18 9.08 -3.95
CA ASP A 58 5.48 9.92 -5.10
C ASP A 58 4.64 11.20 -5.00
N GLY A 59 5.26 12.26 -4.45
CA GLY A 59 4.61 13.56 -4.25
C GLY A 59 4.34 14.33 -5.54
N THR A 60 4.86 13.88 -6.69
CA THR A 60 4.60 14.53 -7.98
C THR A 60 3.31 14.04 -8.63
N ARG A 61 2.77 12.92 -8.14
CA ARG A 61 1.67 12.21 -8.75
C ARG A 61 0.33 12.73 -8.27
N THR A 62 -0.53 13.10 -9.21
CA THR A 62 -1.88 13.57 -8.90
C THR A 62 -2.92 12.45 -9.08
N HIS A 63 -4.10 12.64 -8.50
CA HIS A 63 -5.24 11.75 -8.75
C HIS A 63 -5.63 11.72 -10.24
N ALA A 64 -5.56 12.88 -10.92
CA ALA A 64 -5.91 12.98 -12.33
C ALA A 64 -4.92 12.21 -13.22
N ASP A 65 -3.62 12.26 -12.91
CA ASP A 65 -2.61 11.47 -13.63
C ASP A 65 -2.86 9.97 -13.45
N TRP A 66 -3.11 9.52 -12.22
CA TRP A 66 -3.45 8.13 -11.91
C TRP A 66 -4.71 7.66 -12.67
N ALA A 67 -5.78 8.46 -12.67
CA ALA A 67 -7.03 8.09 -13.33
C ALA A 67 -6.85 7.93 -14.85
N ARG A 68 -6.18 8.89 -15.50
CA ARG A 68 -5.86 8.83 -16.93
C ARG A 68 -5.02 7.59 -17.29
N GLU A 69 -4.05 7.27 -16.46
CA GLU A 69 -3.22 6.08 -16.67
C GLU A 69 -4.00 4.78 -16.42
N LEU A 70 -4.94 4.77 -15.48
CA LEU A 70 -5.79 3.62 -15.21
C LEU A 70 -6.71 3.33 -16.40
N ASP A 71 -7.35 4.35 -16.96
CA ASP A 71 -8.21 4.22 -18.13
C ASP A 71 -7.43 3.63 -19.32
N ARG A 72 -6.20 4.10 -19.54
CA ARG A 72 -5.31 3.57 -20.57
C ARG A 72 -4.97 2.10 -20.32
N TRP A 73 -4.57 1.76 -19.10
CA TRP A 73 -4.20 0.39 -18.73
C TRP A 73 -5.37 -0.59 -18.89
N LEU A 74 -6.59 -0.18 -18.54
CA LEU A 74 -7.80 -0.97 -18.74
C LEU A 74 -8.14 -1.14 -20.23
N ALA A 75 -7.98 -0.10 -21.04
CA ALA A 75 -8.24 -0.15 -22.47
C ALA A 75 -7.29 -1.12 -23.19
N GLU A 76 -6.00 -1.13 -22.83
CA GLU A 76 -5.02 -2.06 -23.38
C GLU A 76 -5.37 -3.52 -23.09
N ARG A 77 -5.87 -3.82 -21.87
CA ARG A 77 -6.25 -5.18 -21.47
C ARG A 77 -7.55 -5.66 -22.10
N ASN A 78 -8.53 -4.78 -22.24
CA ASN A 78 -9.78 -5.12 -22.93
C ASN A 78 -9.58 -5.44 -24.42
N VAL A 79 -8.47 -4.98 -25.02
CA VAL A 79 -8.09 -5.31 -26.41
C VAL A 79 -7.33 -6.64 -26.48
N GLU A 80 -6.61 -7.04 -25.44
CA GLU A 80 -5.94 -8.35 -25.38
C GLU A 80 -6.92 -9.51 -25.13
N ASP A 81 -8.04 -9.25 -24.46
CA ASP A 81 -9.07 -10.24 -24.12
C ASP A 81 -10.20 -10.38 -25.19
N ALA A 82 -10.16 -9.62 -26.29
CA ALA A 82 -11.18 -9.57 -27.35
C ALA A 82 -10.69 -10.15 -28.68
#